data_AF-A0A930AFQ2-F1
#
_entry.id   AF-A0A930AFQ2-F1
#
_cell.length_a   1.000
_cell.length_b   1.000
_cell.length_c   1.000
_cell.angle_alpha   90.00
_cell.angle_beta   90.00
_cell.angle_gamma   90.00
#
_symmetry.space_group_name_H-M   'P 1'
#
loop_
_entity.id
_entity.type
_entity.pdbx_description
1 polymer ?
#
loop_
_entity_poly.entity_id
_entity_poly.type
_entity_poly.pdbx_seq_one_letter_code
_entity_poly.pdbx_strand_id
1 'polypeptide(L)' 'MQGQIIKALAGFYYVESDGQVYQTRARGNFRKKGHTPYVGDWVDFS' A
#
# COMPACT_ATOMS: atom_id res chain seq x y z
N MET A 1 -0.81 -9.34 5.96
CA MET A 1 -1.89 -9.58 4.97
C MET A 1 -1.38 -9.12 3.63
N GLN A 2 -1.77 -9.79 2.55
CA GLN A 2 -1.34 -9.45 1.20
C GLN A 2 -2.53 -8.86 0.44
N GLY A 3 -2.32 -7.80 -0.31
CA GLY A 3 -3.37 -7.22 -1.14
C GLY A 3 -2.80 -6.31 -2.23
N GLN A 4 -3.69 -5.77 -3.06
CA GLN A 4 -3.32 -4.90 -4.16
C GLN A 4 -3.64 -3.43 -3.83
N ILE A 5 -2.72 -2.52 -4.11
CA ILE A 5 -2.99 -1.08 -3.99
C ILE A 5 -3.99 -0.68 -5.08
N ILE A 6 -5.20 -0.29 -4.70
CA ILE A 6 -6.25 0.17 -5.62
C ILE A 6 -6.35 1.69 -5.70
N LYS A 7 -5.78 2.42 -4.73
CA LYS A 7 -5.74 3.88 -4.71
C LYS A 7 -4.55 4.39 -3.89
N ALA A 8 -3.93 5.46 -4.35
CA ALA A 8 -2.93 6.22 -3.60
C ALA A 8 -3.35 7.69 -3.54
N LEU A 9 -3.50 8.24 -2.33
CA LEU A 9 -3.94 9.63 -2.14
C LEU A 9 -3.26 10.25 -0.93
N ALA A 10 -2.62 11.41 -1.09
CA ALA A 10 -2.03 12.19 -0.01
C ALA A 10 -1.12 11.38 0.95
N GLY A 11 -0.35 10.43 0.40
CA GLY A 11 0.55 9.58 1.18
C GLY A 11 -0.12 8.39 1.90
N PHE A 12 -1.40 8.18 1.65
CA PHE A 12 -2.12 6.95 2.01
C PHE A 12 -2.25 6.03 0.81
N TYR A 13 -2.28 4.73 1.11
CA TYR A 13 -2.54 3.66 0.17
C TYR A 13 -3.78 2.91 0.62
N TYR A 14 -4.66 2.61 -0.32
CA TYR A 14 -5.85 1.79 -0.09
C TYR A 14 -5.57 0.45 -0.73
N VAL A 15 -5.52 -0.59 0.09
CA VAL A 15 -5.17 -1.95 -0.32
C VAL A 15 -6.42 -2.82 -0.25
N GLU A 16 -6.78 -3.43 -1.37
CA GLU A 16 -7.85 -4.43 -1.42
C GLU A 16 -7.27 -5.80 -1.08
N SER A 17 -7.90 -6.50 -0.13
CA SER A 17 -7.54 -7.84 0.33
C SER A 17 -8.83 -8.53 0.76
N ASP A 18 -9.10 -9.70 0.20
CA ASP A 18 -10.25 -10.55 0.56
C ASP A 18 -11.61 -9.81 0.53
N GLY A 19 -11.81 -8.92 -0.46
CA GLY A 19 -13.05 -8.16 -0.62
C GLY A 19 -13.20 -6.98 0.35
N GLN A 20 -12.18 -6.69 1.16
CA GLN A 20 -12.13 -5.56 2.08
C GLN A 20 -11.05 -4.56 1.66
N VAL A 21 -11.32 -3.27 1.88
CA VAL A 21 -10.38 -2.19 1.57
C VAL A 21 -9.77 -1.65 2.85
N TYR A 22 -8.45 -1.72 2.94
CA TYR A 22 -7.65 -1.27 4.07
C TYR A 22 -6.92 0.03 3.72
N GLN A 23 -7.08 1.05 4.55
CA GLN A 23 -6.32 2.28 4.44
C GLN A 23 -5.03 2.17 5.26
N THR A 24 -3.88 2.32 4.60
CA THR A 24 -2.56 2.23 5.23
C THR A 24 -1.61 3.33 4.75
N ARG A 25 -0.45 3.44 5.39
CA ARG A 25 0.67 4.31 4.99
C ARG A 25 1.92 3.46 4.80
N ALA A 26 2.72 3.79 3.80
CA ALA A 26 4.01 3.13 3.62
C ALA A 26 4.88 3.33 4.86
N ARG A 27 5.43 2.24 5.43
CA ARG A 27 6.38 2.32 6.54
C ARG A 27 7.64 3.07 6.09
N GLY A 28 8.21 3.88 6.98
CA GLY A 28 9.33 4.78 6.67
C GLY A 28 10.58 4.12 6.05
N ASN A 29 10.74 2.81 6.17
CA ASN A 29 11.80 2.07 5.47
C ASN A 29 11.70 2.10 3.94
N PHE A 30 10.50 2.22 3.38
CA PHE A 30 10.31 2.35 1.93
C PHE A 30 10.92 3.65 1.39
N ARG A 31 10.71 4.77 2.12
CA ARG A 31 11.31 6.07 1.77
C ARG A 31 12.84 6.03 1.78
N LYS A 32 13.44 5.28 2.70
CA LYS A 32 14.90 5.12 2.78
C LYS A 32 15.49 4.26 1.65
N LYS A 33 14.71 3.31 1.14
CA LYS A 33 15.13 2.39 0.06
C LYS A 33 14.79 2.91 -1.35
N GLY A 34 14.14 4.07 -1.47
CA GLY A 34 13.74 4.65 -2.77
C GLY A 34 12.60 3.89 -3.47
N HIS A 35 12.01 2.89 -2.83
CA HIS A 35 10.87 2.17 -3.38
C HIS A 35 9.58 2.92 -3.01
N THR A 36 8.93 3.48 -4.02
CA THR A 36 7.61 4.11 -3.90
C THR A 36 6.55 3.11 -4.34
N PRO A 37 5.58 2.75 -3.50
CA PRO A 37 4.46 1.91 -3.91
C PRO A 37 3.56 2.66 -4.89
N TYR A 38 3.04 1.95 -5.90
CA TYR A 38 2.11 2.47 -6.90
C TYR A 38 0.79 1.69 -6.89
N VAL A 39 -0.24 2.30 -7.49
CA VAL A 39 -1.50 1.61 -7.74
C VAL A 39 -1.24 0.43 -8.68
N GLY A 40 -1.78 -0.74 -8.34
CA GLY A 40 -1.54 -2.01 -9.02
C GLY A 40 -0.49 -2.91 -8.35
N ASP A 41 0.35 -2.36 -7.47
CA ASP A 41 1.35 -3.16 -6.75
C ASP A 41 0.69 -4.10 -5.74
N TRP A 42 1.20 -5.32 -5.67
CA TRP A 42 0.92 -6.26 -4.60
C TRP A 42 1.83 -5.98 -3.41
N VAL A 43 1.25 -5.80 -2.24
CA VAL A 43 1.97 -5.42 -1.03
C VAL A 43 1.58 -6.28 0.16
N ASP A 44 2.55 -6.53 1.02
CA ASP A 44 2.31 -7.01 2.37
C ASP A 44 2.09 -5.81 3.30
N PHE A 45 0.99 -5.85 4.04
CA PHE A 45 0.61 -4.84 5.03
C PHE A 45 0.11 -5.50 6.32
N SER A 46 0.27 -4.78 7.43
CA SER A 46 -0.10 -5.20 8.78
C SER A 46 -0.47 -3.99 9.61
#